data_AF-A0A3S4EFU4-F1
#
_entry.id   AF-A0A3S4EFU4-F1
#
_cell.length_a   1.000
_cell.length_b   1.000
_cell.length_c   1.000
_cell.angle_alpha   90.00
_cell.angle_beta   90.00
_cell.angle_gamma   90.00
#
_symmetry.space_group_name_H-M   'P 1'
#
loop_
_entity.id
_entity.type
_entity.pdbx_description
1 polymer ?
#
loop_
_entity_poly.entity_id
_entity_poly.type
_entity_poly.pdbx_seq_one_letter_code
_entity_poly.pdbx_strand_id
1 'polypeptide(L)'
;MQQLDFYRGRVAINVLAKDIPNALQVHHAAEGHAAVGVISAQFTDVEQGVAEVKRWMAHIPAISVGLGAGSAAQFYKAAMIAAATAPAHVNQTFTGCGFAAGALAARGISNTCINALISPTGTPGKVIISTGVHSSQGEPAVVSCDSAVAMILDLGGHAAKFFPMAGLSSLAELRALAESCVRHGMTMIEPTGGIDTQNFRPILATCLDAGVEKVMPHVYSSIIDPHSGETRTEEVAWLLDSIKQMLR
;
A
#
# COMPACT_ATOMS: atom_id res chain seq x y z
N MET A 1 11.81 -14.86 7.00
CA MET A 1 11.85 -13.41 7.31
C MET A 1 10.81 -12.74 6.42
N GLN A 2 10.05 -11.76 6.92
CA GLN A 2 9.04 -11.09 6.11
C GLN A 2 9.68 -10.11 5.12
N GLN A 3 9.29 -10.18 3.86
CA GLN A 3 9.84 -9.34 2.80
C GLN A 3 8.87 -9.22 1.62
N LEU A 4 8.82 -8.04 1.01
CA LEU A 4 8.12 -7.85 -0.26
C LEU A 4 8.94 -8.45 -1.40
N ASP A 5 8.31 -9.28 -2.23
CA ASP A 5 8.91 -9.80 -3.46
C ASP A 5 8.34 -9.06 -4.67
N PHE A 6 9.20 -8.37 -5.41
CA PHE A 6 8.83 -7.61 -6.59
C PHE A 6 9.25 -8.40 -7.84
N TYR A 7 8.31 -8.67 -8.74
CA TYR A 7 8.59 -9.26 -10.04
C TYR A 7 9.63 -8.40 -10.78
N ARG A 8 10.77 -9.02 -11.13
CA ARG A 8 11.97 -8.38 -11.71
C ARG A 8 12.48 -7.16 -10.91
N GLY A 9 12.24 -7.12 -9.60
CA GLY A 9 12.59 -5.99 -8.75
C GLY A 9 11.73 -4.74 -8.97
N ARG A 10 10.64 -4.82 -9.75
CA ARG A 10 9.85 -3.65 -10.19
C ARG A 10 8.43 -3.61 -9.65
N VAL A 11 7.69 -4.72 -9.65
CA VAL A 11 6.26 -4.68 -9.31
C VAL A 11 5.85 -5.82 -8.40
N ALA A 12 5.15 -5.50 -7.32
CA ALA A 12 4.43 -6.45 -6.47
C ALA A 12 2.98 -5.97 -6.40
N ILE A 13 2.00 -6.85 -6.24
CA ILE A 13 0.61 -6.42 -5.98
C ILE A 13 0.32 -6.44 -4.49
N ASN A 14 -0.58 -5.57 -4.02
CA ASN A 14 -1.10 -5.64 -2.66
C ASN A 14 -2.60 -5.90 -2.71
N VAL A 15 -3.00 -7.02 -2.12
CA VAL A 15 -4.37 -7.55 -2.19
C VAL A 15 -4.83 -7.97 -0.81
N LEU A 16 -6.14 -8.13 -0.64
CA LEU A 16 -6.69 -8.72 0.59
C LEU A 16 -6.86 -10.24 0.40
N ALA A 17 -7.08 -10.94 1.51
CA ALA A 17 -7.55 -12.32 1.50
C ALA A 17 -8.55 -12.49 2.64
N LYS A 18 -9.54 -13.35 2.45
CA LYS A 18 -10.56 -13.66 3.48
C LYS A 18 -9.96 -14.33 4.71
N ASP A 19 -9.11 -15.32 4.47
CA ASP A 19 -8.50 -16.20 5.46
C ASP A 19 -7.17 -16.75 4.93
N ILE A 20 -6.46 -17.54 5.75
CA ILE A 20 -5.15 -18.12 5.40
C ILE A 20 -5.24 -19.07 4.19
N PRO A 21 -6.23 -19.97 4.06
CA PRO A 21 -6.40 -20.76 2.84
C PRO A 21 -6.49 -19.89 1.58
N ASN A 22 -7.34 -18.86 1.56
CA ASN A 22 -7.42 -17.95 0.41
C ASN A 22 -6.11 -17.19 0.20
N ALA A 23 -5.43 -16.77 1.27
CA ALA A 23 -4.13 -16.09 1.18
C ALA A 23 -3.03 -16.95 0.54
N LEU A 24 -3.00 -18.25 0.84
CA LEU A 24 -2.07 -19.19 0.23
C LEU A 24 -2.33 -19.37 -1.27
N GLN A 25 -3.61 -19.44 -1.65
CA GLN A 25 -4.01 -19.51 -3.07
C GLN A 25 -3.66 -18.23 -3.82
N VAL A 26 -3.90 -17.06 -3.22
CA VAL A 26 -3.50 -15.75 -3.76
C VAL A 26 -1.99 -15.67 -3.93
N HIS A 27 -1.23 -16.04 -2.91
CA HIS A 27 0.24 -16.04 -2.97
C HIS A 27 0.77 -16.96 -4.07
N HIS A 28 0.17 -18.14 -4.23
CA HIS A 28 0.50 -19.06 -5.33
C HIS A 28 0.17 -18.47 -6.71
N ALA A 29 -1.03 -17.89 -6.88
CA ALA A 29 -1.45 -17.27 -8.13
C ALA A 29 -0.60 -16.06 -8.53
N ALA A 30 -0.04 -15.35 -7.54
CA ALA A 30 0.90 -14.25 -7.75
C ALA A 30 2.36 -14.69 -7.90
N GLU A 31 2.65 -16.00 -7.87
CA GLU A 31 4.00 -16.56 -7.87
C GLU A 31 4.91 -15.93 -6.80
N GLY A 32 4.33 -15.57 -5.65
CA GLY A 32 5.02 -14.90 -4.54
C GLY A 32 5.09 -13.37 -4.64
N HIS A 33 4.79 -12.78 -5.79
CA HIS A 33 4.89 -11.33 -6.01
C HIS A 33 3.67 -10.54 -5.51
N ALA A 34 3.15 -10.91 -4.34
CA ALA A 34 2.02 -10.27 -3.69
C ALA A 34 2.23 -10.08 -2.18
N ALA A 35 1.87 -8.90 -1.69
CA ALA A 35 1.64 -8.65 -0.27
C ALA A 35 0.17 -8.90 0.07
N VAL A 36 -0.08 -9.62 1.16
CA VAL A 36 -1.44 -9.92 1.63
C VAL A 36 -1.80 -9.03 2.82
N GLY A 37 -2.91 -8.29 2.68
CA GLY A 37 -3.40 -7.34 3.66
C GLY A 37 -4.07 -8.00 4.87
N VAL A 38 -3.62 -7.64 6.08
CA VAL A 38 -4.29 -7.98 7.35
C VAL A 38 -4.74 -6.68 8.01
N ILE A 39 -6.05 -6.52 8.25
CA ILE A 39 -6.66 -5.20 8.52
C ILE A 39 -6.82 -4.94 10.01
N SER A 40 -6.13 -3.92 10.54
CA SER A 40 -6.15 -3.58 11.96
C SER A 40 -7.52 -3.16 12.49
N ALA A 41 -8.40 -2.60 11.62
CA ALA A 41 -9.77 -2.26 12.00
C ALA A 41 -10.62 -3.47 12.42
N GLN A 42 -10.23 -4.71 12.06
CA GLN A 42 -10.93 -5.93 12.43
C GLN A 42 -10.62 -6.38 13.87
N PHE A 43 -9.64 -5.76 14.52
CA PHE A 43 -9.20 -6.13 15.86
C PHE A 43 -9.67 -5.10 16.89
N THR A 44 -10.03 -5.55 18.07
CA THR A 44 -10.41 -4.71 19.21
C THR A 44 -9.21 -3.90 19.70
N ASP A 45 -8.04 -4.52 19.79
CA ASP A 45 -6.82 -3.93 20.33
C ASP A 45 -5.55 -4.39 19.58
N VAL A 46 -4.39 -3.92 20.05
CA VAL A 46 -3.08 -4.23 19.47
C VAL A 46 -2.71 -5.70 19.72
N GLU A 47 -3.03 -6.26 20.89
CA GLU A 47 -2.61 -7.62 21.26
C GLU A 47 -3.29 -8.66 20.38
N GLN A 48 -4.59 -8.51 20.15
CA GLN A 48 -5.33 -9.33 19.21
C GLN A 48 -4.75 -9.23 17.80
N GLY A 49 -4.45 -8.02 17.34
CA GLY A 49 -3.85 -7.81 16.02
C GLY A 49 -2.45 -8.40 15.88
N VAL A 50 -1.64 -8.36 16.94
CA VAL A 50 -0.32 -9.01 16.97
C VAL A 50 -0.45 -10.53 16.90
N ALA A 51 -1.37 -11.12 17.67
CA ALA A 51 -1.62 -12.55 17.63
C ALA A 51 -2.05 -13.00 16.23
N GLU A 52 -2.97 -12.26 15.61
CA GLU A 52 -3.46 -12.57 14.28
C GLU A 52 -2.37 -12.39 13.22
N VAL A 53 -1.65 -11.26 13.19
CA VAL A 53 -0.57 -11.06 12.21
C VAL A 53 0.52 -12.13 12.34
N LYS A 54 0.89 -12.56 13.55
CA LYS A 54 1.82 -13.69 13.73
C LYS A 54 1.27 -15.00 13.16
N ARG A 55 -0.03 -15.28 13.36
CA ARG A 55 -0.70 -16.45 12.80
C ARG A 55 -0.60 -16.45 11.27
N TRP A 56 -0.83 -15.32 10.62
CA TRP A 56 -0.71 -15.18 9.16
C TRP A 56 0.73 -15.27 8.67
N MET A 57 1.68 -14.63 9.36
CA MET A 57 3.11 -14.64 9.02
C MET A 57 3.77 -16.03 9.09
N ALA A 58 3.16 -16.98 9.80
CA ALA A 58 3.61 -18.38 9.81
C ALA A 58 3.40 -19.08 8.45
N HIS A 59 2.52 -18.54 7.60
CA HIS A 59 2.15 -19.14 6.32
C HIS A 59 2.46 -18.24 5.12
N ILE A 60 2.39 -16.92 5.28
CA ILE A 60 2.52 -15.95 4.20
C ILE A 60 3.81 -15.13 4.39
N PRO A 61 4.73 -15.10 3.40
CA PRO A 61 6.03 -14.45 3.54
C PRO A 61 5.98 -12.92 3.44
N ALA A 62 4.88 -12.36 2.92
CA ALA A 62 4.70 -10.93 2.70
C ALA A 62 3.35 -10.45 3.25
N ILE A 63 3.31 -10.13 4.55
CA ILE A 63 2.15 -9.51 5.19
C ILE A 63 2.24 -7.98 5.09
N SER A 64 1.11 -7.38 4.73
CA SER A 64 0.86 -5.95 4.72
C SER A 64 -0.15 -5.59 5.82
N VAL A 65 0.31 -5.01 6.93
CA VAL A 65 -0.62 -4.55 7.97
C VAL A 65 -1.36 -3.30 7.46
N GLY A 66 -2.69 -3.39 7.34
CA GLY A 66 -3.53 -2.37 6.74
C GLY A 66 -4.40 -1.64 7.76
N LEU A 67 -4.73 -0.38 7.50
CA LEU A 67 -5.64 0.40 8.36
C LEU A 67 -7.09 -0.09 8.27
N GLY A 68 -7.54 -0.41 7.05
CA GLY A 68 -8.96 -0.63 6.71
C GLY A 68 -9.55 0.62 6.06
N ALA A 69 -9.73 0.59 4.73
CA ALA A 69 -10.23 1.72 3.92
C ALA A 69 -9.51 3.08 4.15
N GLY A 70 -8.24 3.06 4.58
CA GLY A 70 -7.49 4.28 4.90
C GLY A 70 -7.92 4.97 6.20
N SER A 71 -8.65 4.29 7.09
CA SER A 71 -9.15 4.87 8.34
C SER A 71 -8.02 5.38 9.23
N ALA A 72 -7.95 6.70 9.38
CA ALA A 72 -6.91 7.35 10.17
C ALA A 72 -6.93 6.94 11.65
N ALA A 73 -8.10 6.60 12.21
CA ALA A 73 -8.24 6.15 13.59
C ALA A 73 -7.43 4.89 13.92
N GLN A 74 -7.02 4.12 12.89
CA GLN A 74 -6.28 2.88 13.05
C GLN A 74 -4.76 3.06 13.01
N PHE A 75 -4.25 4.28 12.78
CA PHE A 75 -2.82 4.54 12.58
C PHE A 75 -1.95 3.95 13.72
N TYR A 76 -2.35 4.19 14.98
CA TYR A 76 -1.65 3.71 16.16
C TYR A 76 -1.63 2.18 16.20
N LYS A 77 -2.79 1.56 15.99
CA LYS A 77 -2.93 0.11 16.07
C LYS A 77 -2.09 -0.59 15.00
N ALA A 78 -2.16 -0.12 13.75
CA ALA A 78 -1.36 -0.67 12.66
C ALA A 78 0.16 -0.51 12.91
N ALA A 79 0.60 0.65 13.39
CA ALA A 79 2.01 0.90 13.71
C ALA A 79 2.52 -0.01 14.84
N MET A 80 1.75 -0.15 15.92
CA MET A 80 2.15 -0.98 17.07
C MET A 80 2.11 -2.48 16.75
N ILE A 81 1.15 -2.93 15.94
CA ILE A 81 1.15 -4.31 15.41
C ILE A 81 2.42 -4.54 14.58
N ALA A 82 2.77 -3.61 13.68
CA ALA A 82 3.97 -3.73 12.86
C ALA A 82 5.26 -3.75 13.71
N ALA A 83 5.38 -2.87 14.70
CA ALA A 83 6.53 -2.83 15.62
C ALA A 83 6.69 -4.10 16.48
N ALA A 84 5.59 -4.84 16.71
CA ALA A 84 5.61 -6.10 17.46
C ALA A 84 5.81 -7.35 16.59
N THR A 85 5.65 -7.24 15.27
CA THR A 85 5.61 -8.39 14.35
C THR A 85 6.62 -8.33 13.20
N ALA A 86 7.16 -7.15 12.88
CA ALA A 86 8.06 -6.92 11.74
C ALA A 86 7.50 -7.47 10.41
N PRO A 87 6.29 -7.04 9.98
CA PRO A 87 5.69 -7.47 8.72
C PRO A 87 6.49 -6.94 7.52
N ALA A 88 6.22 -7.42 6.32
CA ALA A 88 6.90 -6.94 5.11
C ALA A 88 6.53 -5.48 4.81
N HIS A 89 5.29 -5.09 5.14
CA HIS A 89 4.74 -3.79 4.84
C HIS A 89 3.74 -3.32 5.90
N VAL A 90 3.65 -2.01 6.13
CA VAL A 90 2.61 -1.38 6.94
C VAL A 90 2.05 -0.14 6.23
N ASN A 91 0.72 -0.04 6.25
CA ASN A 91 0.00 1.10 5.70
C ASN A 91 -0.18 2.18 6.77
N GLN A 92 0.10 3.43 6.42
CA GLN A 92 -0.07 4.56 7.33
C GLN A 92 -0.70 5.77 6.64
N THR A 93 -1.34 6.60 7.46
CA THR A 93 -1.67 7.96 7.05
C THR A 93 -0.39 8.78 6.93
N PHE A 94 -0.47 9.96 6.30
CA PHE A 94 0.68 10.86 6.20
C PHE A 94 1.26 11.17 7.60
N THR A 95 0.41 11.57 8.55
CA THR A 95 0.85 11.88 9.93
C THR A 95 1.23 10.64 10.73
N GLY A 96 0.68 9.46 10.40
CA GLY A 96 0.99 8.20 11.06
C GLY A 96 2.30 7.57 10.59
N CYS A 97 2.81 7.99 9.42
CA CYS A 97 4.06 7.49 8.83
C CYS A 97 5.25 7.63 9.79
N GLY A 98 5.49 8.85 10.29
CA GLY A 98 6.59 9.11 11.24
C GLY A 98 6.43 8.37 12.56
N PHE A 99 5.20 8.18 13.04
CA PHE A 99 4.94 7.37 14.23
C PHE A 99 5.34 5.91 14.01
N ALA A 100 4.94 5.31 12.87
CA ALA A 100 5.33 3.94 12.54
C ALA A 100 6.85 3.80 12.36
N ALA A 101 7.50 4.74 11.69
CA ALA A 101 8.95 4.74 11.51
C ALA A 101 9.68 4.75 12.86
N GLY A 102 9.29 5.65 13.78
CA GLY A 102 9.85 5.69 15.13
C GLY A 102 9.59 4.41 15.93
N ALA A 103 8.37 3.87 15.87
CA ALA A 103 8.01 2.65 16.58
C ALA A 103 8.80 1.42 16.09
N LEU A 104 9.01 1.28 14.78
CA LEU A 104 9.83 0.23 14.17
C LEU A 104 11.31 0.40 14.53
N ALA A 105 11.84 1.63 14.42
CA ALA A 105 13.23 1.95 14.75
C ALA A 105 13.56 1.65 16.23
N ALA A 106 12.66 1.97 17.16
CA ALA A 106 12.81 1.65 18.58
C ALA A 106 12.91 0.15 18.88
N ARG A 107 12.54 -0.70 17.91
CA ARG A 107 12.62 -2.18 17.99
C ARG A 107 13.73 -2.75 17.12
N GLY A 108 14.54 -1.90 16.48
CA GLY A 108 15.60 -2.30 15.55
C GLY A 108 15.07 -2.93 14.26
N ILE A 109 13.82 -2.66 13.88
CA ILE A 109 13.18 -3.21 12.68
C ILE A 109 13.45 -2.27 11.50
N SER A 110 14.15 -2.76 10.48
CA SER A 110 14.51 -1.98 9.28
C SER A 110 14.01 -2.59 7.97
N ASN A 111 13.37 -3.76 8.00
CA ASN A 111 12.90 -4.48 6.81
C ASN A 111 11.42 -4.24 6.47
N THR A 112 10.66 -3.59 7.35
CA THR A 112 9.25 -3.26 7.11
C THR A 112 9.13 -2.00 6.25
N CYS A 113 8.54 -2.13 5.06
CA CYS A 113 8.22 -0.98 4.20
C CYS A 113 7.04 -0.19 4.78
N ILE A 114 7.12 1.14 4.77
CA ILE A 114 6.12 2.05 5.32
C ILE A 114 5.63 2.96 4.20
N ASN A 115 4.33 2.94 3.90
CA ASN A 115 3.75 3.94 3.02
C ASN A 115 3.22 5.16 3.79
N ALA A 116 2.93 6.23 3.06
CA ALA A 116 2.23 7.39 3.57
C ALA A 116 1.05 7.74 2.65
N LEU A 117 -0.16 7.72 3.21
CA LEU A 117 -1.38 8.05 2.48
C LEU A 117 -1.45 9.53 2.14
N ILE A 118 -1.50 9.83 0.86
CA ILE A 118 -1.78 11.15 0.29
C ILE A 118 -2.93 11.04 -0.72
N SER A 119 -3.71 12.11 -0.85
CA SER A 119 -4.95 12.10 -1.64
C SER A 119 -4.91 13.06 -2.83
N PRO A 120 -5.63 12.75 -3.93
CA PRO A 120 -5.79 13.67 -5.06
C PRO A 120 -6.48 14.98 -4.63
N THR A 121 -6.26 16.02 -5.43
CA THR A 121 -6.87 17.34 -5.25
C THR A 121 -7.79 17.73 -6.42
N GLY A 122 -7.74 16.96 -7.52
CA GLY A 122 -8.27 17.36 -8.83
C GLY A 122 -7.31 18.27 -9.61
N THR A 123 -6.10 18.54 -9.10
CA THR A 123 -5.08 19.37 -9.75
C THR A 123 -3.74 18.62 -9.83
N PRO A 124 -3.27 18.22 -11.02
CA PRO A 124 -1.96 17.59 -11.17
C PRO A 124 -0.83 18.41 -10.54
N GLY A 125 0.06 17.73 -9.82
CA GLY A 125 1.17 18.35 -9.09
C GLY A 125 0.82 18.83 -7.67
N LYS A 126 -0.45 18.69 -7.24
CA LYS A 126 -0.89 19.00 -5.87
C LYS A 126 -1.56 17.80 -5.22
N VAL A 127 -1.27 17.60 -3.93
CA VAL A 127 -1.83 16.51 -3.12
C VAL A 127 -2.28 17.00 -1.75
N ILE A 128 -3.22 16.29 -1.16
CA ILE A 128 -3.68 16.50 0.22
C ILE A 128 -2.86 15.61 1.15
N ILE A 129 -2.21 16.20 2.15
CA ILE A 129 -1.42 15.49 3.17
C ILE A 129 -2.11 15.44 4.54
N SER A 130 -3.22 16.16 4.72
CA SER A 130 -3.99 16.18 5.97
C SER A 130 -4.81 14.90 6.20
N THR A 131 -4.19 13.73 6.08
CA THR A 131 -4.86 12.42 6.10
C THR A 131 -4.88 11.74 7.47
N GLY A 132 -4.41 12.42 8.52
CA GLY A 132 -4.41 11.97 9.92
C GLY A 132 -5.75 12.10 10.64
N VAL A 133 -5.81 11.64 11.90
CA VAL A 133 -7.06 11.58 12.69
C VAL A 133 -7.72 12.95 12.81
N HIS A 134 -6.98 13.95 13.29
CA HIS A 134 -7.51 15.30 13.47
C HIS A 134 -7.43 16.12 12.18
N SER A 135 -6.35 16.01 11.42
CA SER A 135 -6.14 16.80 10.21
C SER A 135 -7.18 16.50 9.13
N SER A 136 -7.71 15.28 9.06
CA SER A 136 -8.74 14.90 8.08
C SER A 136 -10.12 15.51 8.34
N GLN A 137 -10.34 16.08 9.53
CA GLN A 137 -11.60 16.74 9.91
C GLN A 137 -11.56 18.25 9.68
N GLY A 138 -10.40 18.81 9.35
CA GLY A 138 -10.18 20.24 9.15
C GLY A 138 -10.07 20.64 7.69
N GLU A 139 -9.54 21.84 7.46
CA GLU A 139 -9.21 22.33 6.12
C GLU A 139 -8.14 21.43 5.47
N PRO A 140 -8.34 20.97 4.22
CA PRO A 140 -7.35 20.17 3.52
C PRO A 140 -6.01 20.88 3.38
N ALA A 141 -4.95 20.27 3.91
CA ALA A 141 -3.58 20.74 3.69
C ALA A 141 -3.12 20.33 2.28
N VAL A 142 -3.35 21.21 1.31
CA VAL A 142 -2.95 21.02 -0.08
C VAL A 142 -1.52 21.54 -0.28
N VAL A 143 -0.62 20.67 -0.70
CA VAL A 143 0.78 20.99 -0.97
C VAL A 143 1.20 20.51 -2.36
N SER A 144 2.38 20.92 -2.82
CA SER A 144 2.95 20.34 -4.04
C SER A 144 3.32 18.86 -3.83
N CYS A 145 3.31 18.06 -4.89
CA CYS A 145 3.83 16.69 -4.83
C CYS A 145 5.25 16.64 -4.30
N ASP A 146 6.12 17.58 -4.73
CA ASP A 146 7.52 17.66 -4.32
C ASP A 146 7.65 17.87 -2.80
N SER A 147 6.87 18.80 -2.24
CA SER A 147 6.82 19.01 -0.79
C SER A 147 6.32 17.78 -0.05
N ALA A 148 5.25 17.13 -0.54
CA ALA A 148 4.71 15.94 0.09
C ALA A 148 5.73 14.79 0.10
N VAL A 149 6.39 14.52 -1.04
CA VAL A 149 7.39 13.46 -1.17
C VAL A 149 8.58 13.72 -0.26
N ALA A 150 9.11 14.95 -0.23
CA ALA A 150 10.19 15.32 0.68
C ALA A 150 9.81 15.10 2.15
N MET A 151 8.62 15.53 2.55
CA MET A 151 8.15 15.32 3.93
C MET A 151 7.93 13.85 4.29
N ILE A 152 7.49 13.01 3.34
CA ILE A 152 7.38 11.56 3.59
C ILE A 152 8.77 10.95 3.85
N LEU A 153 9.79 11.38 3.10
CA LEU A 153 11.17 10.94 3.33
C LEU A 153 11.69 11.40 4.71
N ASP A 154 11.41 12.65 5.10
CA ASP A 154 11.77 13.17 6.44
C ASP A 154 11.09 12.38 7.57
N LEU A 155 9.88 11.87 7.32
CA LEU A 155 9.13 11.02 8.26
C LEU A 155 9.64 9.57 8.29
N GLY A 156 10.61 9.19 7.44
CA GLY A 156 11.09 7.81 7.32
C GLY A 156 10.15 6.89 6.53
N GLY A 157 9.26 7.46 5.72
CA GLY A 157 8.42 6.73 4.78
C GLY A 157 9.20 6.25 3.55
N HIS A 158 8.73 5.14 2.98
CA HIS A 158 9.37 4.47 1.85
C HIS A 158 8.56 4.60 0.55
N ALA A 159 7.24 4.84 0.67
CA ALA A 159 6.34 4.87 -0.46
C ALA A 159 5.23 5.92 -0.32
N ALA A 160 4.85 6.53 -1.44
CA ALA A 160 3.65 7.36 -1.52
C ALA A 160 2.43 6.49 -1.85
N LYS A 161 1.45 6.42 -0.94
CA LYS A 161 0.17 5.75 -1.18
C LYS A 161 -0.85 6.75 -1.67
N PHE A 162 -1.17 6.66 -2.96
CA PHE A 162 -2.11 7.57 -3.62
C PHE A 162 -3.53 7.04 -3.53
N PHE A 163 -4.33 7.61 -2.63
CA PHE A 163 -5.69 7.14 -2.31
C PHE A 163 -6.62 8.28 -1.88
N PRO A 164 -7.90 8.29 -2.30
CA PRO A 164 -8.54 7.39 -3.26
C PRO A 164 -8.36 7.86 -4.71
N MET A 165 -7.87 6.99 -5.59
CA MET A 165 -7.56 7.36 -6.99
C MET A 165 -8.77 7.35 -7.93
N ALA A 166 -9.86 6.65 -7.54
CA ALA A 166 -11.08 6.49 -8.35
C ALA A 166 -10.80 5.97 -9.78
N GLY A 167 -9.99 4.91 -9.88
CA GLY A 167 -9.63 4.28 -11.16
C GLY A 167 -8.78 5.22 -12.01
N LEU A 168 -9.28 5.58 -13.20
CA LEU A 168 -8.56 6.46 -14.14
C LEU A 168 -8.79 7.95 -13.90
N SER A 169 -9.68 8.32 -12.97
CA SER A 169 -10.10 9.72 -12.79
C SER A 169 -8.94 10.64 -12.40
N SER A 170 -8.01 10.16 -11.56
CA SER A 170 -6.84 10.90 -11.11
C SER A 170 -5.53 10.47 -11.79
N LEU A 171 -5.58 9.93 -13.00
CA LEU A 171 -4.39 9.40 -13.69
C LEU A 171 -3.31 10.47 -13.95
N ALA A 172 -3.72 11.69 -14.30
CA ALA A 172 -2.80 12.81 -14.49
C ALA A 172 -2.15 13.26 -13.17
N GLU A 173 -2.88 13.19 -12.06
CA GLU A 173 -2.36 13.49 -10.73
C GLU A 173 -1.40 12.41 -10.26
N LEU A 174 -1.71 11.13 -10.50
CA LEU A 174 -0.81 10.00 -10.26
C LEU A 174 0.50 10.16 -11.01
N ARG A 175 0.45 10.52 -12.30
CA ARG A 175 1.66 10.79 -13.11
C ARG A 175 2.52 11.89 -12.47
N ALA A 176 1.93 13.03 -12.11
CA ALA A 176 2.65 14.13 -11.51
C ALA A 176 3.29 13.75 -10.16
N LEU A 177 2.61 12.94 -9.36
CA LEU A 177 3.17 12.38 -8.13
C LEU A 177 4.31 11.37 -8.40
N ALA A 178 4.15 10.48 -9.38
CA ALA A 178 5.16 9.50 -9.75
C ALA A 178 6.46 10.17 -10.24
N GLU A 179 6.35 11.20 -11.09
CA GLU A 179 7.49 12.00 -11.53
C GLU A 179 8.17 12.73 -10.35
N SER A 180 7.38 13.20 -9.38
CA SER A 180 7.90 13.79 -8.15
C SER A 180 8.65 12.77 -7.28
N CYS A 181 8.12 11.56 -7.13
CA CYS A 181 8.81 10.46 -6.44
C CYS A 181 10.19 10.21 -7.04
N VAL A 182 10.29 10.14 -8.38
CA VAL A 182 11.56 9.96 -9.08
C VAL A 182 12.51 11.13 -8.86
N ARG A 183 12.05 12.38 -8.99
CA ARG A 183 12.89 13.58 -8.77
C ARG A 183 13.52 13.62 -7.38
N HIS A 184 12.79 13.16 -6.36
CA HIS A 184 13.21 13.21 -4.96
C HIS A 184 13.83 11.89 -4.45
N GLY A 185 14.00 10.88 -5.32
CA GLY A 185 14.61 9.61 -4.95
C GLY A 185 13.72 8.70 -4.09
N MET A 186 12.41 8.95 -4.04
CA MET A 186 11.46 8.01 -3.46
C MET A 186 11.25 6.85 -4.44
N THR A 187 11.66 5.65 -4.04
CA THR A 187 11.76 4.51 -4.95
C THR A 187 10.45 3.77 -5.15
N MET A 188 9.42 4.03 -4.34
CA MET A 188 8.18 3.26 -4.36
C MET A 188 6.91 4.11 -4.41
N ILE A 189 5.94 3.69 -5.22
CA ILE A 189 4.60 4.30 -5.29
C ILE A 189 3.51 3.23 -5.22
N GLU A 190 2.38 3.58 -4.61
CA GLU A 190 1.29 2.67 -4.32
C GLU A 190 -0.07 3.24 -4.77
N PRO A 191 -0.41 3.12 -6.06
CA PRO A 191 -1.72 3.55 -6.55
C PRO A 191 -2.82 2.70 -5.91
N THR A 192 -3.87 3.34 -5.37
CA THR A 192 -4.94 2.67 -4.62
C THR A 192 -6.31 3.29 -4.88
N GLY A 193 -7.32 2.45 -5.07
CA GLY A 193 -8.73 2.84 -5.12
C GLY A 193 -9.32 2.84 -6.53
N GLY A 194 -10.34 2.01 -6.73
CA GLY A 194 -11.00 1.84 -8.03
C GLY A 194 -10.15 1.11 -9.08
N ILE A 195 -9.09 0.40 -8.66
CA ILE A 195 -8.27 -0.40 -9.57
C ILE A 195 -8.98 -1.73 -9.84
N ASP A 196 -9.11 -2.13 -11.10
CA ASP A 196 -9.71 -3.38 -11.55
C ASP A 196 -8.98 -3.93 -12.79
N THR A 197 -9.43 -5.06 -13.34
CA THR A 197 -8.82 -5.70 -14.51
C THR A 197 -8.92 -4.89 -15.80
N GLN A 198 -9.79 -3.87 -15.87
CA GLN A 198 -9.95 -3.02 -17.05
C GLN A 198 -8.97 -1.84 -17.04
N ASN A 199 -8.63 -1.34 -15.85
CA ASN A 199 -7.79 -0.14 -15.70
C ASN A 199 -6.39 -0.40 -15.10
N PHE A 200 -6.09 -1.61 -14.63
CA PHE A 200 -4.81 -1.95 -14.01
C PHE A 200 -3.59 -1.59 -14.88
N ARG A 201 -3.61 -1.94 -16.17
CA ARG A 201 -2.49 -1.70 -17.10
C ARG A 201 -2.17 -0.22 -17.30
N PRO A 202 -3.12 0.67 -17.66
CA PRO A 202 -2.81 2.10 -17.81
C PRO A 202 -2.35 2.77 -16.50
N ILE A 203 -2.86 2.33 -15.34
CA ILE A 203 -2.39 2.80 -14.03
C ILE A 203 -0.94 2.38 -13.81
N LEU A 204 -0.63 1.09 -14.01
CA LEU A 204 0.73 0.58 -13.84
C LEU A 204 1.71 1.23 -14.82
N ALA A 205 1.30 1.39 -16.09
CA ALA A 205 2.11 2.04 -17.12
C ALA A 205 2.43 3.48 -16.72
N THR A 206 1.45 4.21 -16.18
CA THR A 206 1.67 5.59 -15.73
C THR A 206 2.79 5.72 -14.70
N CYS A 207 2.87 4.80 -13.74
CA CYS A 207 3.95 4.80 -12.75
C CYS A 207 5.30 4.33 -13.34
N LEU A 208 5.29 3.30 -14.19
CA LEU A 208 6.50 2.75 -14.80
C LEU A 208 7.13 3.72 -15.81
N ASP A 209 6.31 4.36 -16.65
CA ASP A 209 6.73 5.35 -17.66
C ASP A 209 7.30 6.60 -17.00
N ALA A 210 6.80 6.98 -15.82
CA ALA A 210 7.36 8.07 -15.03
C ALA A 210 8.76 7.73 -14.47
N GLY A 211 9.17 6.46 -14.49
CA GLY A 211 10.48 5.99 -14.05
C GLY A 211 10.54 5.51 -12.62
N VAL A 212 9.41 5.27 -11.94
CA VAL A 212 9.42 4.77 -10.55
C VAL A 212 10.05 3.37 -10.52
N GLU A 213 10.96 3.16 -9.56
CA GLU A 213 11.68 1.90 -9.42
C GLU A 213 10.73 0.76 -9.04
N LYS A 214 9.92 0.96 -8.00
CA LYS A 214 8.99 -0.04 -7.45
C LYS A 214 7.55 0.47 -7.46
N VAL A 215 6.64 -0.30 -8.02
CA VAL A 215 5.20 0.01 -8.00
C VAL A 215 4.48 -1.10 -7.26
N MET A 216 3.61 -0.73 -6.31
CA MET A 216 2.74 -1.67 -5.63
C MET A 216 1.27 -1.27 -5.72
N PRO A 217 0.60 -1.62 -6.84
CA PRO A 217 -0.82 -1.35 -6.99
C PRO A 217 -1.64 -2.13 -5.97
N HIS A 218 -2.57 -1.43 -5.34
CA HIS A 218 -3.51 -2.03 -4.40
C HIS A 218 -4.82 -2.37 -5.11
N VAL A 219 -5.10 -3.65 -5.25
CA VAL A 219 -6.30 -4.16 -5.91
C VAL A 219 -7.15 -4.90 -4.87
N TYR A 220 -8.26 -4.30 -4.49
CA TYR A 220 -9.07 -4.73 -3.34
C TYR A 220 -10.44 -5.24 -3.77
N SER A 221 -11.50 -4.47 -3.54
CA SER A 221 -12.89 -4.90 -3.69
C SER A 221 -13.25 -5.38 -5.11
N SER A 222 -12.56 -4.88 -6.13
CA SER A 222 -12.79 -5.25 -7.53
C SER A 222 -12.46 -6.71 -7.82
N ILE A 223 -11.60 -7.34 -7.01
CA ILE A 223 -11.18 -8.74 -7.19
C ILE A 223 -11.68 -9.68 -6.09
N ILE A 224 -12.56 -9.20 -5.23
CA ILE A 224 -13.17 -9.99 -4.16
C ILE A 224 -14.52 -10.47 -4.64
N ASP A 225 -14.78 -11.76 -4.49
CA ASP A 225 -16.09 -12.34 -4.71
C ASP A 225 -17.06 -11.88 -3.61
N PRO A 226 -18.18 -11.21 -3.95
CA PRO A 226 -19.06 -10.62 -2.96
C PRO A 226 -19.88 -11.66 -2.17
N HIS A 227 -19.95 -12.92 -2.62
CA HIS A 227 -20.70 -13.97 -1.92
C HIS A 227 -19.83 -14.69 -0.89
N SER A 228 -18.62 -15.09 -1.28
CA SER A 228 -17.67 -15.83 -0.45
C SER A 228 -16.78 -14.91 0.39
N GLY A 229 -16.54 -13.67 -0.08
CA GLY A 229 -15.55 -12.75 0.46
C GLY A 229 -14.11 -13.09 0.06
N GLU A 230 -13.90 -14.10 -0.78
CA GLU A 230 -12.57 -14.56 -1.21
C GLU A 230 -12.03 -13.69 -2.33
N THR A 231 -10.72 -13.40 -2.29
CA THR A 231 -10.04 -12.81 -3.44
C THR A 231 -9.93 -13.86 -4.54
N ARG A 232 -10.40 -13.53 -5.75
CA ARG A 232 -10.43 -14.38 -6.93
C ARG A 232 -9.03 -14.61 -7.48
N THR A 233 -8.58 -15.87 -7.41
CA THR A 233 -7.22 -16.27 -7.78
C THR A 233 -6.93 -16.11 -9.27
N GLU A 234 -7.96 -16.26 -10.11
CA GLU A 234 -7.90 -16.07 -11.55
C GLU A 234 -7.62 -14.60 -11.92
N GLU A 235 -8.17 -13.65 -11.16
CA GLU A 235 -7.88 -12.23 -11.36
C GLU A 235 -6.49 -11.88 -10.82
N VAL A 236 -6.05 -12.50 -9.72
CA VAL A 236 -4.65 -12.39 -9.24
C VAL A 236 -3.65 -12.88 -10.29
N ALA A 237 -3.90 -14.04 -10.89
CA ALA A 237 -3.07 -14.57 -11.98
C ALA A 237 -3.06 -13.62 -13.19
N TRP A 238 -4.21 -13.06 -13.55
CA TRP A 238 -4.32 -12.07 -14.62
C TRP A 238 -3.51 -10.78 -14.34
N LEU A 239 -3.51 -10.31 -13.08
CA LEU A 239 -2.71 -9.15 -12.67
C LEU A 239 -1.22 -9.45 -12.85
N LEU A 240 -0.74 -10.61 -12.40
CA LEU A 240 0.64 -11.04 -12.59
C LEU A 240 1.01 -11.16 -14.07
N ASP A 241 0.16 -11.79 -14.89
CA ASP A 241 0.41 -11.92 -16.32
C ASP A 241 0.47 -10.56 -17.03
N SER A 242 -0.34 -9.60 -16.59
CA SER A 242 -0.27 -8.22 -17.08
C SER A 242 1.06 -7.56 -16.70
N ILE A 243 1.53 -7.74 -15.47
CA ILE A 243 2.86 -7.26 -15.04
C ILE A 243 3.96 -7.89 -15.89
N LYS A 244 3.94 -9.22 -16.07
CA LYS A 244 4.91 -9.96 -16.89
C LYS A 244 4.96 -9.47 -18.33
N GLN A 245 3.80 -9.14 -18.91
CA GLN A 245 3.72 -8.60 -20.28
C GLN A 245 4.30 -7.19 -20.41
N MET A 246 4.16 -6.36 -19.38
CA MET A 246 4.65 -4.97 -19.39
C MET A 246 6.13 -4.84 -19.07
N LEU A 247 6.69 -5.81 -18.33
CA LEU A 247 8.09 -5.81 -17.91
C LEU A 247 8.96 -6.80 -18.68
N ARG A 248 8.53 -7.24 -19.87
CA ARG A 248 9.25 -8.23 -20.69
C ARG A 248 10.67 -7.80 -21.03
#